data_AF-A0A2N0W339-F1
#
_entry.id   AF-A0A2N0W339-F1
#
_cell.length_a   1.000
_cell.length_b   1.000
_cell.length_c   1.000
_cell.angle_alpha   90.00
_cell.angle_beta   90.00
_cell.angle_gamma   90.00
#
_symmetry.space_group_name_H-M   'P 1'
#
loop_
_entity.id
_entity.type
_entity.pdbx_description
1 polymer ?
#
loop_
_entity_poly.entity_id
_entity_poly.type
_entity_poly.pdbx_seq_one_letter_code
_entity_poly.pdbx_strand_id
1 'polypeptide(L)'
;MPIVRARLSLFGGDTVVIHCSEKCHIHLMCENDVERKGRHSGFGDILTVNDQNTAYVGIPYKGVWNVLIDSQCDSLEHSISYMPA
;
A
#
# COMPACT_ATOMS: atom_id res chain seq x y z
N MET A 1 5.90 7.49 16.29
CA MET A 1 5.73 7.16 14.85
C MET A 1 5.05 5.81 14.77
N PRO A 2 3.71 5.78 14.77
CA PRO A 2 2.98 4.55 14.53
C PRO A 2 3.02 4.22 13.04
N ILE A 3 3.37 2.98 12.75
CA ILE A 3 3.28 2.42 11.41
C ILE A 3 2.11 1.44 11.42
N VAL A 4 1.10 1.69 10.58
CA VAL A 4 0.05 0.72 10.32
C VAL A 4 0.51 -0.17 9.17
N ARG A 5 0.35 -1.49 9.33
CA ARG A 5 0.65 -2.46 8.28
C ARG A 5 -0.56 -3.34 8.01
N ALA A 6 -0.99 -3.38 6.76
CA ALA A 6 -1.98 -4.35 6.28
C ALA A 6 -1.39 -5.15 5.12
N ARG A 7 -1.78 -6.42 5.01
CA ARG A 7 -1.32 -7.34 3.96
C ARG A 7 -2.52 -7.82 3.17
N LEU A 8 -2.53 -7.56 1.87
CA LEU A 8 -3.67 -7.82 0.99
C LEU A 8 -3.23 -8.68 -0.20
N SER A 9 -4.03 -9.69 -0.55
CA SER A 9 -3.87 -10.45 -1.79
C SER A 9 -4.76 -9.83 -2.85
N LEU A 10 -4.17 -9.22 -3.87
CA LEU A 10 -4.89 -8.38 -4.84
C LEU A 10 -4.58 -8.81 -6.27
N PHE A 11 -5.50 -8.52 -7.18
CA PHE A 11 -5.34 -8.74 -8.61
C PHE A 11 -4.94 -7.44 -9.32
N GLY A 12 -4.34 -7.58 -10.50
CA GLY A 12 -4.09 -6.42 -11.36
C GLY A 12 -5.40 -5.81 -11.82
N GLY A 13 -5.54 -4.50 -11.67
CA GLY A 13 -6.76 -3.75 -11.92
C GLY A 13 -7.54 -3.38 -10.65
N ASP A 14 -7.39 -4.13 -9.55
CA ASP A 14 -8.05 -3.79 -8.29
C ASP A 14 -7.62 -2.40 -7.81
N THR A 15 -8.50 -1.70 -7.09
CA THR A 15 -8.18 -0.39 -6.49
C THR A 15 -8.19 -0.50 -4.99
N VAL A 16 -7.06 -0.19 -4.35
CA VAL A 16 -6.99 -0.05 -2.89
C VAL A 16 -7.39 1.37 -2.52
N VAL A 17 -8.33 1.50 -1.59
CA VAL A 17 -8.81 2.77 -1.06
C VAL A 17 -8.36 2.87 0.39
N ILE A 18 -7.63 3.93 0.69
CA ILE A 18 -7.08 4.18 2.03
C ILE A 18 -7.61 5.53 2.48
N HIS A 19 -8.15 5.57 3.69
CA HIS A 19 -8.57 6.79 4.35
C HIS A 19 -7.91 6.89 5.72
N CYS A 20 -7.29 8.02 6.00
CA CYS A 20 -6.66 8.42 7.25
C CYS A 20 -7.42 9.63 7.82
N SER A 21 -7.53 9.76 9.14
CA SER A 21 -8.08 10.97 9.77
C SER A 21 -7.22 12.21 9.53
N GLU A 22 -5.92 12.03 9.34
CA GLU A 22 -4.94 13.08 9.06
C GLU A 22 -4.11 12.75 7.81
N LYS A 23 -3.30 13.70 7.35
CA LYS A 23 -2.41 13.45 6.21
C LYS A 23 -1.32 12.45 6.61
N CYS A 24 -1.15 11.44 5.78
CA CYS A 24 -0.26 10.30 6.03
C CYS A 24 0.63 10.03 4.79
N HIS A 25 1.76 9.36 5.01
CA HIS A 25 2.58 8.78 3.95
C HIS A 25 2.18 7.32 3.76
N ILE A 26 1.75 6.97 2.57
CA ILE A 26 1.22 5.65 2.25
C ILE A 26 2.18 4.99 1.27
N HIS A 27 2.63 3.79 1.62
CA HIS A 27 3.47 2.96 0.75
C HIS A 27 2.80 1.61 0.51
N LEU A 28 2.65 1.22 -0.75
CA LEU A 28 2.27 -0.13 -1.13
C LEU A 28 3.47 -0.85 -1.70
N MET A 29 3.82 -1.99 -1.12
CA MET A 29 4.96 -2.81 -1.55
C MET A 29 4.50 -4.20 -1.91
N CYS A 30 4.86 -4.67 -3.10
CA CYS A 30 4.57 -6.04 -3.48
C CYS A 30 5.61 -7.01 -2.86
N GLU A 31 5.14 -8.12 -2.28
CA GLU A 31 5.97 -9.22 -1.74
C GLU A 31 6.45 -10.19 -2.84
N ASN A 32 6.13 -9.96 -4.11
CA ASN A 32 6.47 -10.92 -5.15
C ASN A 32 8.00 -11.00 -5.38
N ASP A 33 8.62 -12.00 -4.75
CA ASP A 33 10.02 -12.41 -4.93
C ASP A 33 10.24 -13.40 -6.10
N VAL A 34 9.18 -13.90 -6.75
CA VAL A 34 9.29 -15.20 -7.45
C VAL A 34 9.48 -15.13 -8.99
N GLU A 35 9.23 -14.01 -9.67
CA GLU A 35 9.31 -13.98 -11.16
C GLU A 35 10.11 -12.82 -11.78
N ARG A 36 10.72 -11.94 -11.00
CA ARG A 36 11.69 -10.97 -11.56
C ARG A 36 13.11 -11.50 -11.43
N LYS A 37 13.45 -12.49 -12.27
CA LYS A 37 14.85 -12.80 -12.59
C LYS A 37 15.55 -11.53 -13.09
N GLY A 38 16.23 -10.82 -12.21
CA GLY A 38 17.22 -9.81 -12.60
C GLY A 38 17.04 -8.38 -12.06
N ARG A 39 16.14 -8.11 -11.11
CA ARG A 39 16.13 -6.79 -10.46
C ARG A 39 16.05 -6.93 -8.94
N HIS A 40 17.22 -6.70 -8.33
CA HIS A 40 17.50 -6.28 -6.96
C HIS A 40 16.79 -7.03 -5.83
N SER A 41 17.59 -7.65 -4.97
CA SER A 41 17.22 -8.09 -3.61
C SER A 41 16.71 -6.89 -2.79
N GLY A 42 15.41 -6.61 -2.90
CA GLY A 42 14.73 -5.49 -2.28
C GLY A 42 13.23 -5.60 -2.50
N PHE A 43 12.45 -4.93 -1.67
CA PHE A 43 11.00 -4.79 -1.82
C PHE A 43 10.65 -4.54 -3.30
N GLY A 44 9.62 -5.20 -3.84
CA GLY A 44 9.20 -5.08 -5.26
C GLY A 44 8.78 -3.66 -5.66
N ASP A 45 7.94 -3.50 -6.69
CA ASP A 45 7.45 -2.15 -7.05
C ASP A 45 6.81 -1.48 -5.82
N ILE A 46 7.28 -0.26 -5.51
CA ILE A 46 6.77 0.56 -4.40
C ILE A 46 5.91 1.67 -4.98
N LEU A 47 4.62 1.67 -4.64
CA LEU A 47 3.72 2.77 -4.94
C LEU A 47 3.65 3.66 -3.72
N THR A 48 3.97 4.94 -3.87
CA THR A 48 3.97 5.90 -2.76
C THR A 48 2.97 7.00 -3.02
N VAL A 49 2.21 7.32 -1.99
CA VAL A 49 1.31 8.47 -1.94
C VAL A 49 1.70 9.30 -0.73
N ASN A 50 2.00 10.57 -0.95
CA ASN A 50 2.51 11.47 0.07
C ASN A 50 1.49 12.54 0.44
N ASP A 51 1.43 12.87 1.72
CA ASP A 51 0.66 14.01 2.26
C ASP A 51 -0.83 13.99 1.86
N GLN A 52 -1.42 12.79 1.82
CA GLN A 52 -2.85 12.61 1.55
C GLN A 52 -3.54 11.97 2.73
N ASN A 53 -4.78 12.37 2.99
CA ASN A 53 -5.68 11.69 3.93
C ASN A 53 -6.52 10.62 3.23
N THR A 54 -6.75 10.73 1.92
CA THR A 54 -7.45 9.71 1.13
C THR A 54 -6.63 9.37 -0.11
N ALA A 55 -6.39 8.08 -0.35
CA ALA A 55 -5.65 7.58 -1.50
C ALA A 55 -6.45 6.50 -2.23
N TYR A 56 -6.42 6.56 -3.56
CA TYR A 56 -6.93 5.53 -4.46
C TYR A 56 -5.75 5.00 -5.27
N VAL A 57 -5.36 3.76 -5.00
CA VAL A 57 -4.16 3.17 -5.60
C VAL A 57 -4.56 1.98 -6.44
N GLY A 58 -4.46 2.13 -7.76
CA GLY A 58 -4.67 1.04 -8.70
C GLY A 58 -3.52 0.02 -8.62
N ILE A 59 -3.87 -1.26 -8.51
CA ILE A 59 -2.93 -2.36 -8.40
C ILE A 59 -2.45 -2.76 -9.80
N PRO A 60 -1.14 -2.66 -10.08
CA PRO A 60 -0.63 -2.84 -11.44
C PRO A 60 -0.64 -4.31 -11.88
N TYR A 61 -0.52 -5.25 -10.94
CA TYR A 61 -0.48 -6.68 -11.22
C TYR A 61 -0.83 -7.51 -9.98
N LYS A 62 -1.18 -8.78 -10.23
CA LYS A 62 -1.53 -9.73 -9.17
C LYS A 62 -0.36 -9.97 -8.23
N GLY A 63 -0.60 -9.90 -6.93
CA GLY A 63 0.41 -10.19 -5.93
C GLY A 63 -0.09 -9.98 -4.52
N VAL A 64 0.78 -10.27 -3.56
CA VAL A 64 0.55 -9.88 -2.17
C VAL A 64 1.16 -8.50 -1.96
N TRP A 65 0.35 -7.55 -1.51
CA TRP A 65 0.74 -6.16 -1.31
C TRP A 65 0.67 -5.81 0.17
N ASN A 66 1.78 -5.30 0.70
CA ASN A 66 1.82 -4.67 2.02
C ASN A 66 1.46 -3.19 1.86
N VAL A 67 0.41 -2.75 2.53
CA VAL A 67 0.08 -1.35 2.73
C VAL A 67 0.73 -0.90 4.04
N LEU A 68 1.60 0.10 3.95
CA LEU A 68 2.20 0.79 5.07
C LEU A 68 1.65 2.21 5.12
N ILE A 69 1.15 2.61 6.29
CA ILE A 69 0.75 3.99 6.56
C ILE A 69 1.69 4.51 7.64
N ASP A 70 2.52 5.47 7.27
CA ASP A 70 3.38 6.22 8.16
C ASP A 70 2.70 7.56 8.47
N SER A 71 2.42 7.78 9.76
CA SER A 71 1.86 9.03 10.25
C SER A 71 2.66 9.55 11.43
N GLN A 72 2.63 10.86 11.62
CA GLN A 72 3.24 11.51 12.78
C GLN A 72 2.31 11.52 14.01
N CYS A 73 1.12 10.91 13.92
CA CYS A 73 0.07 10.96 14.92
C CYS A 73 -0.15 9.59 15.57
N ASP A 74 0.11 9.47 16.88
CA ASP A 74 0.04 8.20 17.64
C ASP A 74 -1.38 7.58 17.69
N SER A 75 -2.44 8.35 17.41
CA SER A 75 -3.84 7.92 17.43
C SER A 75 -4.53 8.01 16.06
N LEU A 76 -3.81 7.68 14.98
CA LEU A 76 -4.35 7.75 13.62
C LEU A 76 -5.53 6.77 13.41
N GLU A 77 -6.72 7.32 13.18
CA GLU A 77 -7.84 6.54 12.67
C GLU A 77 -7.64 6.28 11.18
N HIS A 78 -7.77 5.03 10.77
CA HIS A 78 -7.55 4.63 9.40
C HIS A 78 -8.56 3.58 8.95
N SER A 79 -8.83 3.54 7.65
CA SER A 79 -9.52 2.44 7.01
C SER A 79 -8.80 2.06 5.71
N ILE A 80 -8.77 0.77 5.44
CA ILE A 80 -8.17 0.20 4.24
C ILE A 80 -9.22 -0.73 3.64
N SER A 81 -9.67 -0.42 2.44
CA SER A 81 -10.59 -1.24 1.66
C SER A 81 -10.05 -1.45 0.25
N TYR A 82 -10.65 -2.37 -0.49
CA TYR A 82 -10.32 -2.57 -1.89
C TYR A 82 -11.59 -2.77 -2.70
N MET A 83 -11.53 -2.32 -3.95
CA MET A 83 -12.57 -2.46 -4.94
C MET A 83 -12.03 -3.38 -6.05
N PRO A 84 -12.63 -4.55 -6.27
CA PRO A 84 -12.30 -5.39 -7.42
C PRO A 84 -12.53 -4.64 -8.74
N ALA A 85 -11.73 -4.96 -9.76
CA ALA A 85 -11.94 -4.48 -11.13
C ALA A 85 -13.18 -5.09 -11.81
#